data_AF-A0A965KHF5-F1
#
_entry.id   AF-A0A965KHF5-F1
#
_cell.length_a   1.000
_cell.length_b   1.000
_cell.length_c   1.000
_cell.angle_alpha   90.00
_cell.angle_beta   90.00
_cell.angle_gamma   90.00
#
_symmetry.space_group_name_H-M   'P 1'
#
loop_
_entity.id
_entity.type
_entity.pdbx_description
1 polymer ?
#
loop_
_entity_poly.entity_id
_entity_poly.type
_entity_poly.pdbx_seq_one_letter_code
_entity_poly.pdbx_strand_id
1 'polypeptide(L)'
;DGTVIRNNVCVRQGVGIDFEIGDAKPAIVEGNLLVENDIGIRTRESGGVDIRRNLILGCKTAGIQFSLDRKRAGSWSAAHCGIHHNLIIGGEGLLLKLTDPHQLRSEDRKLDGNFYATKPGDVRFAFDRGEPMNLTAWQKAWQGFNDASEAEGASRLVDGCSYRFDAAKLELSVTLGFDPKDTTYPGLKQGEQVWKLQVGSLNR
;
A
#
# COMPACT_ATOMS: atom_id res chain seq x y z
N ASP A 1 6.95 -20.07 11.81
CA ASP A 1 7.55 -19.42 10.63
C ASP A 1 6.49 -18.72 9.81
N GLY A 2 6.70 -17.43 9.53
CA GLY A 2 5.77 -16.59 8.76
C GLY A 2 6.25 -16.39 7.32
N THR A 3 5.34 -15.96 6.43
CA THR A 3 5.66 -15.68 5.03
C THR A 3 6.39 -14.33 4.92
N VAL A 4 7.46 -14.24 4.14
CA VAL A 4 8.18 -12.98 3.88
C VAL A 4 8.29 -12.74 2.37
N ILE A 5 7.71 -11.65 1.89
CA ILE A 5 7.77 -11.20 0.50
C ILE A 5 8.50 -9.86 0.47
N ARG A 6 9.76 -9.87 0.04
CA ARG A 6 10.59 -8.67 0.07
C ARG A 6 11.40 -8.43 -1.19
N ASN A 7 11.65 -7.16 -1.49
CA ASN A 7 12.55 -6.69 -2.56
C ASN A 7 12.18 -7.23 -3.95
N ASN A 8 10.89 -7.46 -4.20
CA ASN A 8 10.39 -7.88 -5.51
C ASN A 8 10.03 -6.67 -6.37
N VAL A 9 10.09 -6.86 -7.68
CA VAL A 9 9.57 -5.91 -8.68
C VAL A 9 8.41 -6.56 -9.40
N CYS A 10 7.24 -5.92 -9.39
CA CYS A 10 6.05 -6.41 -10.07
C CYS A 10 5.44 -5.31 -10.92
N VAL A 11 5.36 -5.53 -12.24
CA VAL A 11 5.01 -4.51 -13.23
C VAL A 11 3.83 -4.96 -14.08
N ARG A 12 2.83 -4.09 -14.23
CA ARG A 12 1.68 -4.23 -15.14
C ARG A 12 0.91 -5.55 -15.00
N GLN A 13 0.76 -6.03 -13.78
CA GLN A 13 -0.07 -7.18 -13.44
C GLN A 13 -1.49 -6.75 -13.04
N GLY A 14 -2.42 -7.70 -13.02
CA GLY A 14 -3.73 -7.46 -12.41
C GLY A 14 -3.58 -7.12 -10.92
N VAL A 15 -2.92 -7.99 -10.15
CA VAL A 15 -2.54 -7.70 -8.77
C VAL A 15 -1.06 -7.94 -8.59
N GLY A 16 -0.37 -6.99 -8.00
CA GLY A 16 1.07 -7.10 -7.76
C GLY A 16 1.42 -8.20 -6.76
N ILE A 17 0.80 -8.16 -5.58
CA ILE A 17 0.88 -9.19 -4.53
C ILE A 17 -0.53 -9.45 -4.01
N ASP A 18 -0.99 -10.70 -4.08
CA ASP A 18 -2.35 -11.09 -3.70
C ASP A 18 -2.30 -12.14 -2.59
N PHE A 19 -2.83 -11.80 -1.41
CA PHE A 19 -3.03 -12.74 -0.32
C PHE A 19 -4.48 -13.21 -0.37
N GLU A 20 -4.67 -14.46 -0.76
CA GLU A 20 -5.97 -15.11 -0.78
C GLU A 20 -6.13 -15.98 0.46
N ILE A 21 -7.12 -15.65 1.29
CA ILE A 21 -7.72 -16.49 2.35
C ILE A 21 -6.70 -17.09 3.32
N GLY A 22 -6.75 -16.70 4.58
CA GLY A 22 -5.83 -17.26 5.57
C GLY A 22 -6.35 -17.21 7.00
N ASP A 23 -5.66 -17.95 7.86
CA ASP A 23 -5.95 -18.04 9.29
C ASP A 23 -5.17 -16.97 10.09
N ALA A 24 -4.97 -15.79 9.49
CA ALA A 24 -4.14 -14.71 10.05
C ALA A 24 -2.70 -15.11 10.43
N LYS A 25 -2.08 -16.02 9.66
CA LYS A 25 -0.66 -16.35 9.85
C LYS A 25 0.22 -15.13 9.54
N PRO A 26 1.23 -14.83 10.37
CA PRO A 26 2.09 -13.67 10.15
C PRO A 26 2.74 -13.68 8.76
N ALA A 27 2.58 -12.56 8.04
CA ALA A 27 3.24 -12.31 6.77
C ALA A 27 3.82 -10.89 6.74
N ILE A 28 5.00 -10.75 6.12
CA ILE A 28 5.65 -9.45 5.93
C ILE A 28 5.77 -9.18 4.43
N VAL A 29 5.30 -8.01 4.00
CA VAL A 29 5.42 -7.52 2.63
C VAL A 29 6.23 -6.23 2.65
N GLU A 30 7.50 -6.31 2.26
CA GLU A 30 8.47 -5.23 2.51
C GLU A 30 9.37 -4.88 1.34
N GLY A 31 9.61 -3.58 1.10
CA GLY A 31 10.64 -3.15 0.14
C GLY A 31 10.32 -3.53 -1.30
N ASN A 32 9.07 -3.89 -1.61
CA ASN A 32 8.67 -4.25 -2.97
C ASN A 32 8.39 -2.99 -3.79
N LEU A 33 8.72 -3.07 -5.08
CA LEU A 33 8.43 -2.07 -6.09
C LEU A 33 7.29 -2.57 -6.98
N LEU A 34 6.14 -1.90 -6.91
CA LEU A 34 4.92 -2.29 -7.61
C LEU A 34 4.53 -1.19 -8.59
N VAL A 35 4.58 -1.47 -9.90
CA VAL A 35 4.51 -0.44 -10.95
C VAL A 35 3.38 -0.73 -11.92
N GLU A 36 2.43 0.20 -12.05
CA GLU A 36 1.36 0.20 -13.04
C GLU A 36 0.48 -1.08 -13.01
N ASN A 37 0.39 -1.74 -11.85
CA ASN A 37 -0.54 -2.84 -11.63
C ASN A 37 -1.99 -2.32 -11.56
N ASP A 38 -3.00 -3.16 -11.79
CA ASP A 38 -4.38 -2.73 -11.51
C ASP A 38 -4.55 -2.51 -10.00
N ILE A 39 -4.13 -3.46 -9.18
CA ILE A 39 -4.00 -3.31 -7.73
C ILE A 39 -2.55 -3.58 -7.31
N GLY A 40 -1.98 -2.75 -6.43
CA GLY A 40 -0.62 -2.97 -5.92
C GLY A 40 -0.57 -4.20 -5.03
N ILE A 41 -1.15 -4.09 -3.83
CA ILE A 41 -1.24 -5.19 -2.87
C ILE A 41 -2.70 -5.43 -2.50
N ARG A 42 -3.15 -6.68 -2.56
CA ARG A 42 -4.49 -7.06 -2.16
C ARG A 42 -4.47 -8.11 -1.06
N THR A 43 -5.34 -7.93 -0.07
CA THR A 43 -5.77 -9.02 0.81
C THR A 43 -7.24 -9.33 0.54
N ARG A 44 -7.52 -10.61 0.30
CA ARG A 44 -8.86 -11.18 0.13
C ARG A 44 -9.12 -12.08 1.32
N GLU A 45 -9.59 -11.48 2.41
CA GLU A 45 -9.88 -12.21 3.65
C GLU A 45 -8.68 -12.99 4.22
N SER A 46 -7.51 -12.34 4.20
CA SER A 46 -6.26 -12.87 4.76
C SER A 46 -5.70 -11.87 5.76
N GLY A 47 -5.71 -12.25 7.03
CA GLY A 47 -5.19 -11.49 8.15
C GLY A 47 -3.69 -11.69 8.37
N GLY A 48 -3.13 -11.02 9.38
CA GLY A 48 -1.75 -11.17 9.81
C GLY A 48 -0.71 -10.59 8.85
N VAL A 49 -1.14 -9.81 7.85
CA VAL A 49 -0.25 -9.25 6.81
C VAL A 49 0.21 -7.86 7.21
N ASP A 50 1.52 -7.69 7.43
CA ASP A 50 2.16 -6.39 7.66
C ASP A 50 2.83 -5.89 6.38
N ILE A 51 2.23 -4.87 5.79
CA ILE A 51 2.62 -4.24 4.53
C ILE A 51 3.41 -2.98 4.86
N ARG A 52 4.71 -2.97 4.58
CA ARG A 52 5.56 -1.84 4.95
C ARG A 52 6.66 -1.49 3.98
N ARG A 53 7.02 -0.22 3.89
CA ARG A 53 8.18 0.25 3.10
C ARG A 53 8.14 -0.19 1.63
N ASN A 54 6.95 -0.35 1.06
CA ASN A 54 6.79 -0.64 -0.37
C ASN A 54 6.68 0.67 -1.15
N LEU A 55 7.19 0.65 -2.38
CA LEU A 55 7.03 1.72 -3.37
C LEU A 55 5.96 1.29 -4.38
N ILE A 56 4.79 1.94 -4.32
CA ILE A 56 3.61 1.57 -5.10
C ILE A 56 3.29 2.71 -6.07
N LEU A 57 3.41 2.44 -7.36
CA LEU A 57 3.41 3.44 -8.43
C LEU A 57 2.29 3.13 -9.43
N GLY A 58 1.42 4.11 -9.70
CA GLY A 58 0.58 4.08 -10.89
C GLY A 58 -0.58 3.11 -10.88
N CYS A 59 -1.02 2.60 -9.73
CA CYS A 59 -2.10 1.61 -9.70
C CYS A 59 -3.43 2.18 -10.24
N LYS A 60 -4.16 1.34 -11.01
CA LYS A 60 -5.39 1.76 -11.71
C LYS A 60 -6.63 1.70 -10.83
N THR A 61 -6.75 0.70 -9.96
CA THR A 61 -7.87 0.52 -9.04
C THR A 61 -7.50 0.97 -7.63
N ALA A 62 -6.42 0.41 -7.05
CA ALA A 62 -6.00 0.74 -5.70
C ALA A 62 -4.49 0.48 -5.49
N GLY A 63 -3.81 1.34 -4.74
CA GLY A 63 -2.46 1.04 -4.25
C GLY A 63 -2.45 -0.17 -3.31
N ILE A 64 -3.28 -0.11 -2.27
CA ILE A 64 -3.53 -1.22 -1.34
C ILE A 64 -5.03 -1.44 -1.21
N GLN A 65 -5.46 -2.70 -1.31
CA GLN A 65 -6.85 -3.10 -1.17
C GLN A 65 -7.03 -4.19 -0.13
N PHE A 66 -7.88 -3.95 0.88
CA PHE A 66 -8.43 -5.00 1.73
C PHE A 66 -9.88 -5.25 1.32
N SER A 67 -10.20 -6.49 1.02
CA SER A 67 -11.53 -6.91 0.58
C SER A 67 -11.97 -8.18 1.27
N LEU A 68 -13.28 -8.32 1.48
CA LEU A 68 -13.90 -9.47 2.11
C LEU A 68 -15.01 -10.04 1.24
N ASP A 69 -15.13 -11.36 1.26
CA ASP A 69 -16.25 -12.06 0.68
C ASP A 69 -17.26 -12.43 1.77
N ARG A 70 -18.31 -11.62 1.92
CA ARG A 70 -19.32 -11.80 2.97
C ARG A 70 -20.09 -13.11 2.89
N LYS A 71 -20.06 -13.80 1.74
CA LYS A 71 -20.75 -15.07 1.52
C LYS A 71 -19.87 -16.27 1.81
N ARG A 72 -18.57 -16.05 2.07
CA ARG A 72 -17.59 -17.13 2.22
C ARG A 72 -17.71 -17.78 3.60
N ALA A 73 -18.04 -19.06 3.60
CA ALA A 73 -17.99 -19.89 4.79
C ALA A 73 -16.54 -20.28 5.14
N GLY A 74 -16.30 -20.58 6.43
CA GLY A 74 -15.00 -21.04 6.95
C GLY A 74 -14.46 -20.17 8.09
N SER A 75 -13.43 -20.67 8.76
CA SER A 75 -12.77 -20.06 9.92
C SER A 75 -11.65 -19.09 9.56
N TRP A 76 -11.67 -18.52 8.36
CA TRP A 76 -10.69 -17.55 7.90
C TRP A 76 -10.70 -16.31 8.78
N SER A 77 -9.59 -15.56 8.79
CA SER A 77 -9.44 -14.31 9.51
C SER A 77 -8.85 -13.25 8.57
N ALA A 78 -9.36 -12.02 8.65
CA ALA A 78 -8.86 -10.84 7.96
C ALA A 78 -8.32 -9.78 8.94
N ALA A 79 -8.09 -10.18 10.19
CA ALA A 79 -7.65 -9.36 11.30
C ALA A 79 -6.13 -9.16 11.30
N HIS A 80 -5.63 -8.29 12.18
CA HIS A 80 -4.19 -8.13 12.45
C HIS A 80 -3.35 -7.74 11.23
N CYS A 81 -3.95 -6.97 10.30
CA CYS A 81 -3.21 -6.43 9.16
C CYS A 81 -2.62 -5.05 9.48
N GLY A 82 -1.41 -4.80 9.01
CA GLY A 82 -0.69 -3.54 9.16
C GLY A 82 -0.37 -2.90 7.81
N ILE A 83 -0.43 -1.57 7.73
CA ILE A 83 0.03 -0.79 6.57
C ILE A 83 0.91 0.36 7.08
N HIS A 84 2.23 0.22 6.97
CA HIS A 84 3.16 1.16 7.60
C HIS A 84 4.21 1.69 6.64
N HIS A 85 4.41 3.00 6.62
CA HIS A 85 5.56 3.57 5.90
C HIS A 85 5.64 3.14 4.44
N ASN A 86 4.53 3.04 3.72
CA ASN A 86 4.52 2.83 2.27
C ASN A 86 4.45 4.16 1.53
N LEU A 87 5.07 4.24 0.35
CA LEU A 87 5.02 5.40 -0.51
C LEU A 87 4.15 5.03 -1.70
N ILE A 88 2.98 5.66 -1.78
CA ILE A 88 2.01 5.39 -2.84
C ILE A 88 1.92 6.63 -3.73
N ILE A 89 2.44 6.50 -4.95
CA ILE A 89 2.27 7.49 -6.02
C ILE A 89 1.16 6.98 -6.93
N GLY A 90 -0.04 7.52 -6.73
CA GLY A 90 -1.26 7.02 -7.38
C GLY A 90 -1.24 7.19 -8.91
N GLY A 91 -1.93 6.29 -9.61
CA GLY A 91 -2.36 6.49 -11.00
C GLY A 91 -3.68 7.24 -11.06
N GLU A 92 -4.72 6.64 -11.63
CA GLU A 92 -6.09 7.17 -11.62
C GLU A 92 -6.93 6.61 -10.45
N GLY A 93 -6.55 5.46 -9.88
CA GLY A 93 -7.33 4.75 -8.85
C GLY A 93 -7.13 5.22 -7.41
N LEU A 94 -7.78 4.57 -6.45
CA LEU A 94 -7.61 4.89 -5.03
C LEU A 94 -6.15 4.63 -4.57
N LEU A 95 -5.68 5.35 -3.56
CA LEU A 95 -4.44 5.01 -2.87
C LEU A 95 -4.70 3.86 -1.89
N LEU A 96 -5.78 3.97 -1.13
CA LEU A 96 -6.26 2.94 -0.20
C LEU A 96 -7.73 2.62 -0.46
N LYS A 97 -8.05 1.33 -0.49
CA LYS A 97 -9.43 0.81 -0.46
C LYS A 97 -9.53 -0.30 0.57
N LEU A 98 -9.94 0.02 1.79
CA LEU A 98 -9.84 -0.93 2.90
C LEU A 98 -11.22 -1.37 3.40
N THR A 99 -11.34 -2.60 3.88
CA THR A 99 -12.51 -2.97 4.67
C THR A 99 -12.45 -2.28 6.04
N ASP A 100 -13.59 -1.78 6.49
CA ASP A 100 -13.80 -1.25 7.84
C ASP A 100 -13.36 -2.29 8.90
N PRO A 101 -12.54 -1.93 9.90
CA PRO A 101 -12.07 -2.84 10.95
C PRO A 101 -13.20 -3.47 11.79
N HIS A 102 -14.36 -2.82 11.92
CA HIS A 102 -15.52 -3.35 12.65
C HIS A 102 -16.35 -4.34 11.83
N GLN A 103 -16.02 -4.55 10.55
CA GLN A 103 -16.72 -5.49 9.70
C GLN A 103 -15.98 -6.81 9.65
N LEU A 104 -16.70 -7.91 9.90
CA LEU A 104 -16.32 -9.25 9.43
C LEU A 104 -14.84 -9.60 9.68
N ARG A 105 -14.53 -10.11 10.89
CA ARG A 105 -13.24 -10.74 11.23
C ARG A 105 -12.00 -9.92 10.82
N SER A 106 -12.11 -8.59 10.89
CA SER A 106 -11.15 -7.60 10.39
C SER A 106 -10.56 -6.71 11.49
N GLU A 107 -10.73 -7.13 12.73
CA GLU A 107 -10.25 -6.43 13.92
C GLU A 107 -8.71 -6.23 13.94
N ASP A 108 -8.24 -5.35 14.83
CA ASP A 108 -6.83 -5.07 15.08
C ASP A 108 -6.02 -4.66 13.83
N ARG A 109 -6.62 -3.83 12.97
CA ARG A 109 -5.91 -3.25 11.83
C ARG A 109 -5.08 -2.07 12.25
N LYS A 110 -3.90 -1.92 11.67
CA LYS A 110 -2.97 -0.81 11.94
C LYS A 110 -2.59 -0.14 10.63
N LEU A 111 -2.44 1.18 10.67
CA LEU A 111 -2.19 1.96 9.47
C LEU A 111 -1.52 3.27 9.90
N ASP A 112 -0.24 3.48 9.61
CA ASP A 112 0.44 4.73 9.99
C ASP A 112 1.74 5.03 9.22
N GLY A 113 2.18 6.29 9.24
CA GLY A 113 3.47 6.74 8.69
C GLY A 113 3.62 6.62 7.17
N ASN A 114 2.54 6.41 6.43
CA ASN A 114 2.53 6.29 4.97
C ASN A 114 2.64 7.66 4.28
N PHE A 115 3.23 7.67 3.09
CA PHE A 115 3.33 8.85 2.23
C PHE A 115 2.46 8.68 0.99
N TYR A 116 1.63 9.69 0.73
CA TYR A 116 0.65 9.67 -0.35
C TYR A 116 0.92 10.82 -1.32
N ALA A 117 1.32 10.51 -2.55
CA ALA A 117 1.49 11.54 -3.57
C ALA A 117 0.14 11.76 -4.29
N THR A 118 -0.65 12.66 -3.72
CA THR A 118 -1.94 13.15 -4.27
C THR A 118 -2.22 14.55 -3.73
N LYS A 119 -3.11 15.31 -4.37
CA LYS A 119 -3.44 16.67 -3.90
C LYS A 119 -4.41 16.61 -2.72
N PRO A 120 -4.41 17.63 -1.83
CA PRO A 120 -5.30 17.68 -0.67
C PRO A 120 -6.80 17.52 -0.95
N GLY A 121 -7.26 18.01 -2.11
CA GLY A 121 -8.67 17.92 -2.50
C GLY A 121 -9.07 16.60 -3.18
N ASP A 122 -8.10 15.75 -3.55
CA ASP A 122 -8.40 14.56 -4.33
C ASP A 122 -9.04 13.48 -3.44
N VAL A 123 -10.11 12.87 -3.95
CA VAL A 123 -10.85 11.80 -3.26
C VAL A 123 -10.25 10.43 -3.61
N ARG A 124 -9.21 10.02 -2.88
CA ARG A 124 -8.40 8.83 -3.22
C ARG A 124 -8.38 7.75 -2.14
N PHE A 125 -9.21 7.87 -1.11
CA PHE A 125 -9.30 6.91 -0.01
C PHE A 125 -10.73 6.44 0.13
N ALA A 126 -10.97 5.15 0.31
CA ALA A 126 -12.33 4.65 0.51
C ALA A 126 -12.36 3.43 1.42
N PHE A 127 -13.49 3.25 2.11
CA PHE A 127 -13.83 1.95 2.67
C PHE A 127 -14.47 1.06 1.59
N ASP A 128 -14.42 -0.26 1.77
CA ASP A 128 -15.11 -1.17 0.86
C ASP A 128 -16.62 -0.84 0.82
N ARG A 129 -17.13 -0.59 -0.39
CA ARG A 129 -18.49 -0.09 -0.67
C ARG A 129 -18.83 1.29 -0.09
N GLY A 130 -17.86 2.01 0.45
CA GLY A 130 -18.00 3.41 0.87
C GLY A 130 -17.66 4.38 -0.26
N GLU A 131 -18.11 5.63 -0.09
CA GLU A 131 -17.75 6.72 -0.99
C GLU A 131 -16.27 7.12 -0.84
N PRO A 132 -15.57 7.45 -1.94
CA PRO A 132 -14.23 8.01 -1.88
C PRO A 132 -14.18 9.34 -1.13
N MET A 133 -13.10 9.58 -0.41
CA MET A 133 -12.86 10.77 0.39
C MET A 133 -11.40 11.23 0.31
N ASN A 134 -11.15 12.46 0.75
CA ASN A 134 -9.79 13.00 0.88
C ASN A 134 -9.09 12.46 2.13
N LEU A 135 -7.79 12.73 2.26
CA LEU A 135 -6.99 12.21 3.39
C LEU A 135 -7.53 12.69 4.76
N THR A 136 -7.97 13.95 4.87
CA THR A 136 -8.47 14.49 6.15
C THR A 136 -9.71 13.75 6.63
N ALA A 137 -10.68 13.51 5.74
CA ALA A 137 -11.87 12.75 6.05
C ALA A 137 -11.54 11.27 6.36
N TRP A 138 -10.61 10.70 5.60
CA TRP A 138 -10.11 9.34 5.81
C TRP A 138 -9.48 9.17 7.20
N GLN A 139 -8.54 10.03 7.58
CA GLN A 139 -7.86 9.98 8.88
C GLN A 139 -8.85 10.10 10.03
N LYS A 140 -9.83 11.02 9.92
CA LYS A 140 -10.88 11.15 10.93
C LYS A 140 -11.73 9.88 11.06
N ALA A 141 -12.13 9.29 9.93
CA ALA A 141 -12.90 8.05 9.94
C ALA A 141 -12.09 6.89 10.52
N TRP A 142 -10.84 6.74 10.08
CA TRP A 142 -9.93 5.68 10.54
C TRP A 142 -9.64 5.76 12.04
N GLN A 143 -9.39 6.96 12.57
CA GLN A 143 -9.19 7.19 14.01
C GLN A 143 -10.38 6.76 14.85
N GLY A 144 -11.60 6.90 14.33
CA GLY A 144 -12.82 6.45 15.01
C GLY A 144 -12.91 4.93 15.23
N PHE A 145 -12.06 4.13 14.57
CA PHE A 145 -12.06 2.67 14.69
C PHE A 145 -10.99 2.11 15.65
N ASN A 146 -9.93 2.87 15.98
CA ASN A 146 -8.70 2.29 16.54
C ASN A 146 -8.17 2.95 17.83
N ASP A 147 -8.99 3.76 18.52
CA ASP A 147 -8.68 4.35 19.85
C ASP A 147 -7.25 4.95 20.00
N ALA A 148 -6.71 5.49 18.89
CA ALA A 148 -5.48 6.28 18.72
C ALA A 148 -4.12 5.57 18.48
N SER A 149 -3.92 4.27 18.74
CA SER A 149 -2.60 3.65 18.46
C SER A 149 -2.48 3.26 16.98
N GLU A 150 -1.44 3.76 16.29
CA GLU A 150 -1.17 3.47 14.87
C GLU A 150 -2.43 3.69 13.98
N ALA A 151 -3.10 4.83 14.26
CA ALA A 151 -4.38 5.24 13.68
C ALA A 151 -4.22 6.36 12.64
N GLU A 152 -3.22 6.23 11.76
CA GLU A 152 -2.99 7.08 10.59
C GLU A 152 -2.61 8.54 10.93
N GLY A 153 -2.03 8.78 12.11
CA GLY A 153 -1.69 10.11 12.61
C GLY A 153 -0.37 10.68 12.05
N ALA A 154 0.58 9.83 11.69
CA ALA A 154 1.87 10.22 11.11
C ALA A 154 1.88 10.13 9.58
N SER A 155 0.85 9.53 8.97
CA SER A 155 0.68 9.51 7.52
C SER A 155 0.37 10.90 6.95
N ARG A 156 0.88 11.20 5.76
CA ARG A 156 0.73 12.53 5.17
C ARG A 156 0.79 12.54 3.64
N LEU A 157 0.23 13.59 3.08
CA LEU A 157 0.43 13.93 1.67
C LEU A 157 1.88 14.40 1.44
N VAL A 158 2.41 14.07 0.27
CA VAL A 158 3.73 14.51 -0.19
C VAL A 158 3.63 15.11 -1.59
N ASP A 159 4.24 16.27 -1.76
CA ASP A 159 4.23 17.01 -3.02
C ASP A 159 5.45 16.68 -3.90
N GLY A 160 5.38 17.09 -5.17
CA GLY A 160 6.50 16.98 -6.11
C GLY A 160 6.95 15.55 -6.42
N CYS A 161 6.09 14.56 -6.16
CA CYS A 161 6.38 13.16 -6.43
C CYS A 161 5.83 12.76 -7.80
N SER A 162 6.66 12.13 -8.63
CA SER A 162 6.25 11.60 -9.93
C SER A 162 7.09 10.37 -10.28
N TYR A 163 6.61 9.61 -11.26
CA TYR A 163 7.36 8.49 -11.82
C TYR A 163 7.15 8.40 -13.33
N ARG A 164 8.10 7.74 -14.00
CA ARG A 164 7.99 7.34 -15.41
C ARG A 164 8.62 5.98 -15.57
N PHE A 165 7.88 5.04 -16.16
CA PHE A 165 8.40 3.72 -16.49
C PHE A 165 8.57 3.57 -18.02
N ASP A 166 9.81 3.42 -18.47
CA ASP A 166 10.16 3.08 -19.84
C ASP A 166 10.28 1.55 -19.96
N ALA A 167 9.22 0.92 -20.46
CA ALA A 167 9.17 -0.53 -20.62
C ALA A 167 10.14 -1.07 -21.70
N ALA A 168 10.51 -0.26 -22.70
CA ALA A 168 11.45 -0.68 -23.72
C ALA A 168 12.87 -0.77 -23.17
N LYS A 169 13.22 0.09 -22.21
CA LYS A 169 14.52 0.11 -21.54
C LYS A 169 14.55 -0.61 -20.18
N LEU A 170 13.39 -1.04 -19.69
CA LEU A 170 13.19 -1.49 -18.31
C LEU A 170 13.76 -0.49 -17.30
N GLU A 171 13.46 0.79 -17.52
CA GLU A 171 13.97 1.89 -16.71
C GLU A 171 12.83 2.57 -15.97
N LEU A 172 13.01 2.74 -14.66
CA LEU A 172 12.09 3.47 -13.81
C LEU A 172 12.77 4.76 -13.34
N SER A 173 12.21 5.90 -13.71
CA SER A 173 12.54 7.20 -13.15
C SER A 173 11.53 7.52 -12.04
N VAL A 174 11.99 7.90 -10.85
CA VAL A 174 11.16 8.40 -9.75
C VAL A 174 11.72 9.73 -9.27
N THR A 175 10.87 10.73 -9.19
CA THR A 175 11.20 12.04 -8.61
C THR A 175 10.47 12.18 -7.29
N LEU A 176 11.20 12.52 -6.23
CA LEU A 176 10.63 12.79 -4.91
C LEU A 176 10.79 14.27 -4.57
N GLY A 177 9.68 14.95 -4.28
CA GLY A 177 9.67 16.35 -3.84
C GLY A 177 9.96 16.53 -2.34
N PHE A 178 10.17 15.43 -1.61
CA PHE A 178 10.47 15.41 -0.19
C PHE A 178 11.66 14.50 0.09
N ASP A 179 12.27 14.64 1.26
CA ASP A 179 13.29 13.71 1.74
C ASP A 179 12.64 12.54 2.48
N PRO A 180 12.59 11.33 1.88
CA PRO A 180 12.24 10.14 2.63
C PRO A 180 13.41 9.85 3.58
N LYS A 181 13.20 9.99 4.89
CA LYS A 181 14.20 9.63 5.89
C LYS A 181 14.84 8.28 5.53
N ASP A 182 16.16 8.20 5.52
CA ASP A 182 16.92 7.03 5.04
C ASP A 182 16.52 5.73 5.77
N THR A 183 16.12 5.83 7.03
CA THR A 183 15.62 4.69 7.82
C THR A 183 14.25 4.16 7.39
N THR A 184 13.46 4.98 6.69
CA THR A 184 12.14 4.60 6.19
C THR A 184 12.24 3.94 4.82
N TYR A 185 13.08 4.47 3.92
CA TYR A 185 13.32 3.89 2.60
C TYR A 185 14.82 3.94 2.27
N PRO A 186 15.57 2.87 2.62
CA PRO A 186 16.99 2.82 2.34
C PRO A 186 17.27 3.08 0.86
N GLY A 187 18.09 4.08 0.57
CA GLY A 187 18.51 4.41 -0.79
C GLY A 187 17.58 5.31 -1.59
N LEU A 188 16.38 5.65 -1.10
CA LEU A 188 15.57 6.72 -1.71
C LEU A 188 16.02 8.09 -1.20
N LYS A 189 16.05 9.10 -2.08
CA LYS A 189 16.43 10.47 -1.75
C LYS A 189 15.54 11.48 -2.46
N GLN A 190 15.46 12.69 -1.93
CA GLN A 190 14.84 13.81 -2.63
C GLN A 190 15.51 14.04 -4.01
N GLY A 191 14.70 14.39 -5.01
CA GLY A 191 15.15 14.58 -6.38
C GLY A 191 14.84 13.40 -7.29
N GLU A 192 15.35 13.46 -8.52
CA GLU A 192 15.18 12.41 -9.52
C GLU A 192 16.18 11.27 -9.31
N GLN A 193 15.66 10.05 -9.39
CA GLN A 193 16.41 8.81 -9.32
C GLN A 193 16.00 7.92 -10.49
N VAL A 194 16.96 7.22 -11.08
CA VAL A 194 16.73 6.34 -12.23
C VAL A 194 17.28 4.96 -11.92
N TRP A 195 16.42 3.94 -11.99
CA TRP A 195 16.78 2.55 -11.79
C TRP A 195 16.57 1.74 -13.05
N LYS A 196 17.56 0.93 -13.41
CA LYS A 196 17.37 -0.17 -14.36
C LYS A 196 16.80 -1.35 -13.61
N LEU A 197 15.59 -1.77 -14.00
CA LEU A 197 14.94 -2.96 -13.49
C LEU A 197 15.56 -4.18 -14.19
N GLN A 198 16.78 -4.58 -13.79
CA GLN A 198 17.34 -5.82 -14.28
C GLN A 198 16.74 -6.99 -13.50
N VAL A 199 16.45 -8.08 -14.20
CA VAL A 199 16.12 -9.36 -13.58
C VAL A 199 17.33 -9.79 -12.74
N GLY A 200 17.23 -9.68 -11.40
CA GLY A 200 18.23 -10.15 -10.44
C GLY A 200 19.14 -9.10 -9.78
N SER A 201 18.99 -7.79 -10.03
CA SER A 201 19.95 -6.78 -9.51
C SER A 201 19.55 -6.03 -8.24
N LEU A 202 18.36 -6.25 -7.67
CA LEU A 202 17.87 -5.53 -6.48
C LEU A 202 18.23 -6.22 -5.14
N ASN A 203 19.14 -7.18 -5.17
CA ASN A 203 19.76 -7.76 -3.96
C ASN A 203 21.06 -7.01 -3.60
N ARG A 204 20.99 -5.69 -3.37
CA ARG A 204 22.09 -4.94 -2.78
C ARG A 204 21.60 -4.04 -1.67
#